data_AF-A0A928D197-F1
#
_entry.id   AF-A0A928D197-F1
#
_cell.length_a   1.000
_cell.length_b   1.000
_cell.length_c   1.000
_cell.angle_alpha   90.00
_cell.angle_beta   90.00
_cell.angle_gamma   90.00
#
_symmetry.space_group_name_H-M   'P 1'
#
loop_
_entity.id
_entity.type
_entity.pdbx_description
1 polymer ?
#
loop_
_entity_poly.entity_id
_entity_poly.type
_entity_poly.pdbx_seq_one_letter_code
_entity_poly.pdbx_strand_id
1 'polypeptide(L)'
;MLDWGTQVVVIGSGPAGLMAAAVAAGQGAAVTLLEALPAPGRKLLASGAGKCNFTNMLSAEAMADRFAPEQRRFVRPALLNFTPEMTRKFFRKHGVGHKLVDDFYCFPASEKASDILNVFLKIFNDYNVQVICGEEVSAIEIQSGLITAVRTVNNNIYPCDYLIAAGGGPGFPRLGARGSLDKHIQKCEIAVVSRTPALCGLKCRDNWLEDLSGIVLEDVAVELDKKNSSAGTLLFTGEGISGPAALDMAGRAAKLLAGKCKDVQLKINFLPDISQQDWLDFWNQQRQINGKRLIYNLLSSKMPTALAKALTTLSGAGECIAAQLNKSMTGALITNLTACPITVYATESWDKSMASTGGVARTEINANTMQSKRISNLYFAGEFIDVDGPCGGYNIQWALSSGYLAGSLKSKKLCFQS
;
A
#
# COMPACT_ATOMS: atom_id res chain seq x y z
N MET A 1 31.16 -14.08 0.11
CA MET A 1 31.11 -13.39 -1.20
C MET A 1 30.52 -14.38 -2.17
N LEU A 2 29.67 -13.94 -3.09
CA LEU A 2 29.24 -14.79 -4.20
C LEU A 2 30.42 -14.97 -5.15
N ASP A 3 30.57 -16.17 -5.72
CA ASP A 3 31.59 -16.41 -6.72
C ASP A 3 31.18 -15.74 -8.04
N TRP A 4 32.16 -15.14 -8.72
CA TRP A 4 31.99 -14.60 -10.07
C TRP A 4 31.42 -15.70 -10.98
N GLY A 5 30.26 -15.44 -11.58
CA GLY A 5 29.56 -16.40 -12.43
C GLY A 5 28.31 -17.04 -11.83
N THR A 6 27.97 -16.76 -10.56
CA THR A 6 26.66 -17.14 -9.99
C THR A 6 25.53 -16.54 -10.84
N GLN A 7 24.67 -17.39 -11.41
CA GLN A 7 23.57 -16.98 -12.28
C GLN A 7 22.31 -16.71 -11.46
N VAL A 8 21.79 -15.49 -11.53
CA VAL A 8 20.60 -15.06 -10.80
C VAL A 8 19.53 -14.59 -11.78
N VAL A 9 18.36 -15.20 -11.72
CA VAL A 9 17.17 -14.72 -12.43
C VAL A 9 16.29 -13.94 -11.46
N VAL A 10 15.86 -12.75 -11.86
CA VAL A 10 14.88 -11.93 -11.14
C VAL A 10 13.62 -11.81 -11.99
N ILE A 11 12.46 -12.17 -11.44
CA ILE A 11 11.17 -12.03 -12.13
C ILE A 11 10.48 -10.76 -11.65
N GLY A 12 10.21 -9.84 -12.58
CA GLY A 12 9.46 -8.60 -12.37
C GLY A 12 10.36 -7.37 -12.21
N SER A 13 10.06 -6.31 -12.97
CA SER A 13 10.81 -5.02 -12.94
C SER A 13 10.15 -3.96 -12.04
N GLY A 14 9.35 -4.36 -11.06
CA GLY A 14 8.84 -3.45 -10.02
C GLY A 14 9.95 -2.99 -9.06
N PRO A 15 9.66 -2.08 -8.11
CA PRO A 15 10.69 -1.54 -7.20
C PRO A 15 11.48 -2.62 -6.45
N ALA A 16 10.83 -3.72 -6.08
CA ALA A 16 11.46 -4.85 -5.42
C ALA A 16 12.45 -5.60 -6.31
N GLY A 17 12.05 -5.94 -7.54
CA GLY A 17 12.92 -6.63 -8.48
C GLY A 17 14.06 -5.73 -8.97
N LEU A 18 13.80 -4.44 -9.16
CA LEU A 18 14.83 -3.47 -9.50
C LEU A 18 15.93 -3.40 -8.43
N MET A 19 15.52 -3.27 -7.16
CA MET A 19 16.47 -3.27 -6.05
C MET A 19 17.17 -4.63 -5.90
N ALA A 20 16.45 -5.74 -5.99
CA ALA A 20 17.04 -7.07 -5.86
C ALA A 20 18.11 -7.35 -6.92
N ALA A 21 17.85 -7.00 -8.18
CA ALA A 21 18.80 -7.14 -9.28
C ALA A 21 20.03 -6.25 -9.08
N ALA A 22 19.84 -4.99 -8.69
CA ALA A 22 20.94 -4.05 -8.43
C ALA A 22 21.86 -4.55 -7.32
N VAL A 23 21.26 -5.08 -6.25
CA VAL A 23 21.96 -5.60 -5.07
C VAL A 23 22.70 -6.89 -5.40
N ALA A 24 22.08 -7.84 -6.10
CA ALA A 24 22.73 -9.09 -6.49
C ALA A 24 23.90 -8.83 -7.46
N ALA A 25 23.70 -7.97 -8.46
CA ALA A 25 24.75 -7.60 -9.43
C ALA A 25 25.91 -6.88 -8.75
N GLY A 26 25.63 -5.98 -7.80
CA GLY A 26 26.65 -5.32 -6.97
C GLY A 26 27.46 -6.27 -6.09
N GLN A 27 27.00 -7.52 -5.89
CA GLN A 27 27.76 -8.59 -5.23
C GLN A 27 28.55 -9.48 -6.19
N GLY A 28 28.55 -9.18 -7.49
CA GLY A 28 29.27 -9.94 -8.52
C GLY A 28 28.47 -11.07 -9.18
N ALA A 29 27.16 -11.16 -8.92
CA ALA A 29 26.31 -12.13 -9.62
C ALA A 29 26.05 -11.71 -11.08
N ALA A 30 25.94 -12.69 -11.97
CA ALA A 30 25.43 -12.48 -13.32
C ALA A 30 23.89 -12.48 -13.27
N VAL A 31 23.29 -11.32 -13.48
CA VAL A 31 21.85 -11.13 -13.25
C VAL A 31 21.09 -10.99 -14.58
N THR A 32 20.03 -11.77 -14.73
CA THR A 32 18.99 -11.59 -15.75
C THR A 32 17.68 -11.20 -15.09
N LEU A 33 17.16 -10.02 -15.40
CA LEU A 33 15.86 -9.52 -14.95
C LEU A 33 14.83 -9.68 -16.06
N LEU A 34 13.79 -10.48 -15.80
CA LEU A 34 12.70 -10.77 -16.73
C LEU A 34 11.49 -9.87 -16.42
N GLU A 35 10.94 -9.22 -17.43
CA GLU A 35 9.74 -8.39 -17.33
C GLU A 35 8.72 -8.83 -18.39
N ALA A 36 7.47 -9.04 -17.95
CA ALA A 36 6.39 -9.49 -18.82
C ALA A 36 5.94 -8.39 -19.81
N LEU A 37 6.01 -7.12 -19.40
CA LEU A 37 5.66 -5.99 -20.25
C LEU A 37 6.79 -5.59 -21.21
N PRO A 38 6.49 -4.85 -22.29
CA PRO A 38 7.50 -4.36 -23.24
C PRO A 38 8.50 -3.33 -22.67
N ALA A 39 8.29 -2.83 -21.45
CA ALA A 39 9.16 -1.85 -20.81
C ALA A 39 9.17 -2.05 -19.29
N PRO A 40 10.30 -1.77 -18.61
CA PRO A 40 10.44 -1.98 -17.19
C PRO A 40 9.73 -0.91 -16.35
N GLY A 41 9.46 -1.22 -15.09
CA GLY A 41 9.09 -0.23 -14.07
C GLY A 41 7.72 0.43 -14.26
N ARG A 42 6.81 -0.14 -15.06
CA ARG A 42 5.53 0.52 -15.40
C ARG A 42 4.68 0.90 -14.18
N LYS A 43 4.62 0.03 -13.15
CA LYS A 43 3.92 0.34 -11.89
C LYS A 43 4.62 1.41 -11.06
N LEU A 44 5.96 1.40 -11.02
CA LEU A 44 6.76 2.45 -10.38
C LEU A 44 6.51 3.81 -11.06
N LEU A 45 6.52 3.84 -12.40
CA LEU A 45 6.30 5.04 -13.20
C LEU A 45 4.90 5.65 -13.01
N ALA A 46 3.88 4.83 -12.70
CA ALA A 46 2.53 5.33 -12.44
C ALA A 46 2.34 5.81 -10.99
N SER A 47 3.21 5.41 -10.06
CA SER A 47 3.03 5.66 -8.62
C SER A 47 3.05 7.15 -8.28
N GLY A 48 2.26 7.56 -7.27
CA GLY A 48 2.15 8.97 -6.87
C GLY A 48 1.74 9.90 -8.02
N ALA A 49 0.84 9.43 -8.90
CA ALA A 49 0.44 10.13 -10.12
C ALA A 49 1.62 10.53 -11.02
N GLY A 50 2.59 9.62 -11.18
CA GLY A 50 3.80 9.87 -11.98
C GLY A 50 4.95 10.52 -11.21
N LYS A 51 4.75 10.88 -9.94
CA LYS A 51 5.77 11.54 -9.11
C LYS A 51 6.57 10.58 -8.25
N CYS A 52 6.06 9.39 -7.96
CA CYS A 52 6.66 8.38 -7.09
C CYS A 52 6.95 8.83 -5.64
N ASN A 53 5.98 8.63 -4.74
CA ASN A 53 6.21 8.71 -3.30
C ASN A 53 7.04 7.50 -2.83
N PHE A 54 8.36 7.59 -2.90
CA PHE A 54 9.25 6.42 -2.79
C PHE A 54 9.56 5.99 -1.36
N THR A 55 9.37 6.88 -0.38
CA THR A 55 9.52 6.59 1.07
C THR A 55 8.93 7.74 1.90
N ASN A 56 9.12 7.73 3.22
CA ASN A 56 8.74 8.83 4.11
C ASN A 56 9.81 9.09 5.19
N MET A 57 9.56 10.08 6.05
CA MET A 57 10.52 10.55 7.05
C MET A 57 10.59 9.70 8.32
N LEU A 58 9.81 8.62 8.44
CA LEU A 58 9.85 7.75 9.63
C LEU A 58 11.19 7.02 9.78
N SER A 59 11.51 6.64 11.02
CA SER A 59 12.50 5.61 11.31
C SER A 59 12.01 4.24 10.85
N ALA A 60 12.92 3.27 10.71
CA ALA A 60 12.55 1.90 10.32
C ALA A 60 11.56 1.25 11.31
N GLU A 61 11.72 1.47 12.62
CA GLU A 61 10.80 0.95 13.64
C GLU A 61 9.43 1.62 13.55
N ALA A 62 9.40 2.96 13.51
CA ALA A 62 8.14 3.69 13.41
C ALA A 62 7.40 3.36 12.10
N MET A 63 8.12 3.10 11.02
CA MET A 63 7.52 2.61 9.77
C MET A 63 6.95 1.20 9.92
N ALA A 64 7.68 0.27 10.55
CA ALA A 64 7.20 -1.09 10.80
C ALA A 64 5.91 -1.08 11.63
N ASP A 65 5.76 -0.13 12.55
CA ASP A 65 4.58 0.07 13.39
C ASP A 65 3.33 0.52 12.61
N ARG A 66 3.51 1.01 11.37
CA ARG A 66 2.39 1.40 10.48
C ARG A 66 1.83 0.24 9.65
N PHE A 67 2.56 -0.87 9.55
CA PHE A 67 2.01 -2.10 8.97
C PHE A 67 1.06 -2.78 9.97
N ALA A 68 0.18 -3.65 9.47
CA ALA A 68 -0.74 -4.38 10.34
C ALA A 68 0.04 -5.14 11.44
N PRO A 69 -0.48 -5.22 12.69
CA PRO A 69 0.24 -5.82 13.82
C PRO A 69 0.80 -7.23 13.53
N GLU A 70 0.06 -8.04 12.79
CA GLU A 70 0.46 -9.39 12.38
C GLU A 70 1.58 -9.40 11.33
N GLN A 71 1.75 -8.33 10.54
CA GLN A 71 2.80 -8.16 9.53
C GLN A 71 4.08 -7.55 10.10
N ARG A 72 3.98 -6.74 11.15
CA ARG A 72 5.08 -5.99 11.78
C ARG A 72 6.35 -6.82 11.98
N ARG A 73 6.24 -7.99 12.62
CA ARG A 73 7.39 -8.87 12.89
C ARG A 73 8.09 -9.36 11.62
N PHE A 74 7.33 -9.53 10.54
CA PHE A 74 7.85 -10.00 9.26
C PHE A 74 8.53 -8.89 8.46
N VAL A 75 7.96 -7.68 8.44
CA VAL A 75 8.51 -6.56 7.64
C VAL A 75 9.72 -5.90 8.30
N ARG A 76 9.76 -5.91 9.64
CA ARG A 76 10.76 -5.19 10.43
C ARG A 76 12.22 -5.52 10.06
N PRO A 77 12.66 -6.78 9.89
CA PRO A 77 14.05 -7.06 9.53
C PRO A 77 14.47 -6.42 8.20
N ALA A 78 13.62 -6.41 7.18
CA ALA A 78 13.91 -5.75 5.91
C ALA A 78 14.05 -4.24 6.08
N LEU A 79 13.10 -3.61 6.79
CA LEU A 79 13.11 -2.18 7.06
C LEU A 79 14.34 -1.74 7.87
N LEU A 80 14.88 -2.60 8.74
CA LEU A 80 16.11 -2.32 9.49
C LEU A 80 17.39 -2.49 8.66
N ASN A 81 17.40 -3.36 7.65
CA ASN A 81 18.58 -3.58 6.81
C ASN A 81 18.67 -2.60 5.64
N PHE A 82 17.54 -2.04 5.20
CA PHE A 82 17.50 -0.96 4.22
C PHE A 82 16.42 0.04 4.62
N THR A 83 16.82 1.00 5.44
CA THR A 83 15.92 1.94 6.12
C THR A 83 15.40 3.03 5.18
N PRO A 84 14.31 3.75 5.55
CA PRO A 84 13.89 4.94 4.83
C PRO A 84 15.01 5.97 4.62
N GLU A 85 15.87 6.15 5.63
CA GLU A 85 17.03 7.04 5.53
C GLU A 85 18.05 6.52 4.51
N MET A 86 18.34 5.22 4.52
CA MET A 86 19.21 4.59 3.53
C MET A 86 18.63 4.72 2.12
N THR A 87 17.33 4.58 1.93
CA THR A 87 16.65 4.83 0.66
C THR A 87 16.91 6.25 0.15
N ARG A 88 16.70 7.27 1.01
CA ARG A 88 16.97 8.67 0.64
C ARG A 88 18.45 8.90 0.31
N LYS A 89 19.38 8.30 1.06
CA LYS A 89 20.82 8.38 0.79
C LYS A 89 21.21 7.67 -0.51
N PHE A 90 20.62 6.51 -0.77
CA PHE A 90 20.84 5.72 -1.99
C PHE A 90 20.49 6.52 -3.24
N PHE A 91 19.30 7.11 -3.30
CA PHE A 91 18.90 7.91 -4.47
C PHE A 91 19.72 9.19 -4.61
N ARG A 92 20.01 9.89 -3.49
CA ARG A 92 20.86 11.08 -3.51
C ARG A 92 22.28 10.79 -4.01
N LYS A 93 22.88 9.66 -3.62
CA LYS A 93 24.19 9.21 -4.11
C LYS A 93 24.21 9.04 -5.64
N HIS A 94 23.07 8.66 -6.22
CA HIS A 94 22.90 8.50 -7.66
C HIS A 94 22.32 9.75 -8.35
N GLY A 95 22.38 10.92 -7.70
CA GLY A 95 22.00 12.20 -8.29
C GLY A 95 20.51 12.55 -8.17
N VAL A 96 19.70 11.76 -7.46
CA VAL A 96 18.27 12.03 -7.26
C VAL A 96 18.04 12.52 -5.83
N GLY A 97 17.95 13.83 -5.66
CA GLY A 97 17.49 14.47 -4.42
C GLY A 97 16.00 14.20 -4.16
N HIS A 98 15.51 14.63 -2.99
CA HIS A 98 14.10 14.48 -2.63
C HIS A 98 13.47 15.82 -2.23
N LYS A 99 12.18 15.95 -2.55
CA LYS A 99 11.27 16.99 -2.10
C LYS A 99 10.30 16.38 -1.07
N LEU A 100 10.08 17.11 0.02
CA LEU A 100 9.08 16.74 1.02
C LEU A 100 7.72 17.34 0.66
N VAL A 101 6.67 16.56 0.87
CA VAL A 101 5.27 17.03 0.89
C VAL A 101 4.75 16.80 2.30
N ASP A 102 4.12 17.82 2.87
CA ASP A 102 3.64 17.86 4.26
C ASP A 102 4.74 17.51 5.28
N ASP A 103 5.99 17.91 4.99
CA ASP A 103 7.21 17.61 5.76
C ASP A 103 7.44 16.11 6.04
N PHE A 104 6.78 15.23 5.31
CA PHE A 104 6.71 13.80 5.63
C PHE A 104 6.94 12.88 4.43
N TYR A 105 6.20 13.07 3.33
CA TYR A 105 6.26 12.19 2.17
C TYR A 105 7.44 12.56 1.27
N CYS A 106 8.20 11.56 0.81
CA CYS A 106 9.39 11.79 -0.01
C CYS A 106 9.11 11.51 -1.49
N PHE A 107 9.21 12.55 -2.31
CA PHE A 107 9.17 12.46 -3.76
C PHE A 107 10.54 12.84 -4.34
N PRO A 108 10.90 12.42 -5.56
CA PRO A 108 12.08 12.93 -6.26
C PRO A 108 12.01 14.45 -6.32
N ALA A 109 13.13 15.15 -6.23
CA ALA A 109 13.14 16.62 -6.26
C ALA A 109 12.50 17.20 -7.54
N SER A 110 12.58 16.47 -8.64
CA SER A 110 11.95 16.77 -9.93
C SER A 110 10.46 16.44 -10.00
N GLU A 111 9.93 15.73 -9.00
CA GLU A 111 8.59 15.11 -8.99
C GLU A 111 8.35 14.17 -10.19
N LYS A 112 9.40 13.49 -10.68
CA LYS A 112 9.29 12.51 -11.78
C LYS A 112 9.71 11.12 -11.34
N ALA A 113 8.79 10.17 -11.42
CA ALA A 113 9.04 8.75 -11.16
C ALA A 113 10.11 8.15 -12.09
N SER A 114 10.26 8.71 -13.30
CA SER A 114 11.31 8.30 -14.25
C SER A 114 12.71 8.42 -13.67
N ASP A 115 12.95 9.40 -12.79
CA ASP A 115 14.29 9.62 -12.23
C ASP A 115 14.68 8.48 -11.28
N ILE A 116 13.70 7.94 -10.55
CA ILE A 116 13.89 6.75 -9.70
C ILE A 116 14.20 5.52 -10.55
N LEU A 117 13.47 5.30 -11.64
CA LEU A 117 13.73 4.19 -12.55
C LEU A 117 15.12 4.30 -13.20
N ASN A 118 15.49 5.51 -13.65
CA ASN A 118 16.76 5.76 -14.33
C ASN A 118 17.98 5.47 -13.45
N VAL A 119 17.87 5.65 -12.12
CA VAL A 119 18.93 5.24 -11.19
C VAL A 119 19.20 3.74 -11.32
N PHE A 120 18.16 2.90 -11.33
CA PHE A 120 18.34 1.45 -11.49
C PHE A 120 18.85 1.06 -12.87
N LEU A 121 18.34 1.67 -13.94
CA LEU A 121 18.82 1.39 -15.30
C LEU A 121 20.31 1.75 -15.47
N LYS A 122 20.76 2.84 -14.84
CA LYS A 122 22.19 3.19 -14.82
C LYS A 122 23.02 2.14 -14.06
N ILE A 123 22.58 1.73 -12.88
CA ILE A 123 23.23 0.66 -12.11
C ILE A 123 23.30 -0.64 -12.94
N PHE A 124 22.22 -0.98 -13.63
CA PHE A 124 22.17 -2.17 -14.49
C PHE A 124 23.18 -2.11 -15.63
N ASN A 125 23.34 -0.95 -16.26
CA ASN A 125 24.38 -0.74 -17.25
C ASN A 125 25.78 -0.90 -16.65
N ASP A 126 26.04 -0.31 -15.48
CA ASP A 126 27.35 -0.36 -14.82
C ASP A 126 27.75 -1.78 -14.38
N TYR A 127 26.77 -2.63 -14.03
CA TYR A 127 26.99 -4.03 -13.62
C TYR A 127 26.61 -5.07 -14.69
N ASN A 128 26.32 -4.66 -15.93
CA ASN A 128 25.93 -5.54 -17.04
C ASN A 128 24.73 -6.46 -16.74
N VAL A 129 23.73 -5.96 -16.00
CA VAL A 129 22.47 -6.69 -15.76
C VAL A 129 21.69 -6.79 -17.07
N GLN A 130 21.30 -8.01 -17.43
CA GLN A 130 20.48 -8.27 -18.62
C GLN A 130 19.01 -8.02 -18.29
N VAL A 131 18.42 -6.96 -18.85
CA VAL A 131 16.98 -6.67 -18.69
C VAL A 131 16.25 -7.14 -19.94
N ILE A 132 15.40 -8.14 -19.80
CA ILE A 132 14.67 -8.75 -20.93
C ILE A 132 13.17 -8.53 -20.72
N CYS A 133 12.61 -7.67 -21.57
CA CYS A 133 11.19 -7.29 -21.56
C CYS A 133 10.37 -8.15 -22.54
N GLY A 134 9.05 -8.19 -22.35
CA GLY A 134 8.14 -9.01 -23.16
C GLY A 134 8.20 -10.51 -22.83
N GLU A 135 8.77 -10.87 -21.69
CA GLU A 135 9.03 -12.25 -21.25
C GLU A 135 8.13 -12.62 -20.06
N GLU A 136 6.89 -13.05 -20.35
CA GLU A 136 5.99 -13.59 -19.33
C GLU A 136 6.41 -15.01 -18.94
N VAL A 137 6.53 -15.27 -17.64
CA VAL A 137 6.91 -16.60 -17.11
C VAL A 137 5.79 -17.61 -17.32
N SER A 138 6.13 -18.80 -17.81
CA SER A 138 5.21 -19.92 -18.06
C SER A 138 5.51 -21.13 -17.16
N ALA A 139 6.75 -21.28 -16.69
CA ALA A 139 7.13 -22.34 -15.76
C ALA A 139 8.39 -21.98 -14.96
N ILE A 140 8.49 -22.58 -13.78
CA ILE A 140 9.70 -22.60 -12.96
C ILE A 140 10.14 -24.06 -12.89
N GLU A 141 11.36 -24.34 -13.32
CA GLU A 141 11.91 -25.69 -13.38
C GLU A 141 12.60 -26.05 -12.07
N ILE A 142 12.28 -27.23 -11.56
CA ILE A 142 12.82 -27.75 -10.30
C ILE A 142 13.45 -29.11 -10.57
N GLN A 143 14.70 -29.27 -10.15
CA GLN A 143 15.39 -30.56 -10.15
C GLN A 143 16.05 -30.75 -8.79
N SER A 144 15.88 -31.94 -8.20
CA SER A 144 16.45 -32.27 -6.88
C SER A 144 16.13 -31.25 -5.77
N GLY A 145 14.92 -30.66 -5.81
CA GLY A 145 14.46 -29.67 -4.83
C GLY A 145 15.03 -28.26 -4.99
N LEU A 146 15.74 -27.96 -6.08
CA LEU A 146 16.30 -26.65 -6.39
C LEU A 146 15.73 -26.11 -7.69
N ILE A 147 15.57 -24.78 -7.77
CA ILE A 147 15.26 -24.12 -9.04
C ILE A 147 16.47 -24.24 -9.97
N THR A 148 16.26 -24.65 -11.22
CA THR A 148 17.35 -24.76 -12.21
C THR A 148 17.17 -23.82 -13.40
N ALA A 149 15.93 -23.44 -13.73
CA ALA A 149 15.64 -22.52 -14.81
C ALA A 149 14.26 -21.88 -14.69
N VAL A 150 14.06 -20.78 -15.42
CA VAL A 150 12.75 -20.16 -15.68
C VAL A 150 12.42 -20.28 -17.15
N ARG A 151 11.19 -20.73 -17.46
CA ARG A 151 10.66 -20.83 -18.82
C ARG A 151 9.64 -19.74 -19.07
N THR A 152 9.62 -19.16 -20.27
CA THR A 152 8.68 -18.09 -20.63
C THR A 152 7.66 -18.54 -21.66
N VAL A 153 6.61 -17.75 -21.86
CA VAL A 153 5.55 -18.00 -22.85
C VAL A 153 6.12 -18.03 -24.27
N ASN A 154 7.20 -17.29 -24.52
CA ASN A 154 7.91 -17.27 -25.80
C ASN A 154 8.81 -18.51 -26.01
N ASN A 155 8.75 -19.50 -25.11
CA ASN A 155 9.59 -20.72 -25.09
C ASN A 155 11.08 -20.48 -24.85
N ASN A 156 11.48 -19.30 -24.35
CA ASN A 156 12.84 -19.08 -23.89
C ASN A 156 13.08 -19.79 -22.55
N ILE A 157 14.32 -20.20 -22.32
CA ILE A 157 14.77 -20.87 -21.09
C ILE A 157 15.92 -20.06 -20.51
N TYR A 158 15.81 -19.70 -19.24
CA TYR A 158 16.81 -18.95 -18.50
C TYR A 158 17.32 -19.79 -17.33
N PRO A 159 18.47 -20.49 -17.48
CA PRO A 159 19.09 -21.24 -16.39
C PRO A 159 19.52 -20.31 -15.25
N CYS A 160 19.41 -20.77 -14.01
CA CYS A 160 19.81 -19.98 -12.85
C CYS A 160 20.22 -20.85 -11.67
N ASP A 161 21.20 -20.37 -10.90
CA ASP A 161 21.56 -20.92 -9.59
C ASP A 161 20.59 -20.41 -8.51
N TYR A 162 20.08 -19.18 -8.67
CA TYR A 162 19.13 -18.56 -7.76
C TYR A 162 18.01 -17.86 -8.51
N LEU A 163 16.81 -17.93 -7.94
CA LEU A 163 15.62 -17.24 -8.42
C LEU A 163 15.11 -16.25 -7.37
N ILE A 164 14.88 -15.00 -7.78
CA ILE A 164 14.19 -13.98 -6.99
C ILE A 164 12.85 -13.66 -7.65
N ALA A 165 11.74 -14.02 -7.00
CA ALA A 165 10.39 -13.75 -7.47
C ALA A 165 9.85 -12.44 -6.89
N ALA A 166 9.72 -11.43 -7.74
CA ALA A 166 9.26 -10.07 -7.40
C ALA A 166 8.14 -9.59 -8.35
N GLY A 167 7.26 -10.52 -8.77
CA GLY A 167 6.22 -10.29 -9.78
C GLY A 167 5.08 -9.32 -9.39
N GLY A 168 5.12 -8.76 -8.17
CA GLY A 168 4.11 -7.82 -7.67
C GLY A 168 2.73 -8.44 -7.41
N GLY A 169 1.75 -7.59 -7.06
CA GLY A 169 0.35 -7.97 -6.93
C GLY A 169 -0.49 -7.63 -8.18
N PRO A 170 -1.77 -8.04 -8.25
CA PRO A 170 -2.70 -7.79 -9.35
C PRO A 170 -3.33 -6.38 -9.38
N GLY A 171 -2.95 -5.47 -8.47
CA GLY A 171 -3.43 -4.09 -8.48
C GLY A 171 -2.97 -3.31 -9.71
N PHE A 172 -3.90 -2.64 -10.40
CA PHE A 172 -3.73 -2.01 -11.72
C PHE A 172 -3.25 -2.96 -12.83
N PRO A 173 -4.08 -3.92 -13.30
CA PRO A 173 -3.67 -4.94 -14.27
C PRO A 173 -3.05 -4.42 -15.57
N ARG A 174 -3.48 -3.24 -16.03
CA ARG A 174 -2.93 -2.56 -17.22
C ARG A 174 -1.43 -2.23 -17.09
N LEU A 175 -0.90 -2.23 -15.87
CA LEU A 175 0.51 -2.00 -15.57
C LEU A 175 1.31 -3.30 -15.39
N GLY A 176 0.78 -4.44 -15.87
CA GLY A 176 1.46 -5.74 -15.87
C GLY A 176 1.15 -6.61 -14.64
N ALA A 177 0.40 -6.06 -13.70
CA ALA A 177 -0.07 -6.68 -12.48
C ALA A 177 -1.14 -7.76 -12.77
N ARG A 178 -0.72 -8.96 -13.18
CA ARG A 178 -1.64 -10.05 -13.57
C ARG A 178 -1.79 -11.16 -12.54
N GLY A 179 -0.94 -11.21 -11.50
CA GLY A 179 -0.92 -12.29 -10.52
C GLY A 179 -0.63 -13.68 -11.11
N SER A 180 -0.19 -13.77 -12.37
CA SER A 180 0.04 -15.06 -13.06
C SER A 180 1.12 -15.90 -12.38
N LEU A 181 2.12 -15.23 -11.78
CA LEU A 181 3.20 -15.88 -11.03
C LEU A 181 2.71 -16.67 -9.81
N ASP A 182 1.58 -16.32 -9.19
CA ASP A 182 1.02 -17.02 -8.03
C ASP A 182 0.80 -18.51 -8.33
N LYS A 183 0.25 -18.82 -9.51
CA LYS A 183 -0.05 -20.20 -9.93
C LYS A 183 1.24 -21.01 -10.11
N HIS A 184 2.31 -20.38 -10.57
CA HIS A 184 3.61 -21.05 -10.73
C HIS A 184 4.26 -21.31 -9.37
N ILE A 185 4.13 -20.39 -8.41
CA ILE A 185 4.61 -20.60 -7.03
C ILE A 185 3.82 -21.67 -6.29
N GLN A 186 2.50 -21.73 -6.49
CA GLN A 186 1.66 -22.80 -5.91
C GLN A 186 2.09 -24.18 -6.41
N LYS A 187 2.52 -24.32 -7.67
CA LYS A 187 3.07 -25.58 -8.21
C LYS A 187 4.40 -25.97 -7.56
N CYS A 188 5.11 -25.04 -6.95
CA CYS A 188 6.28 -25.29 -6.11
C CYS A 188 5.90 -25.71 -4.67
N GLU A 189 4.62 -26.01 -4.42
CA GLU A 189 4.05 -26.35 -3.11
C GLU A 189 4.23 -25.25 -2.05
N ILE A 190 4.40 -24.00 -2.47
CA ILE A 190 4.52 -22.85 -1.57
C ILE A 190 3.13 -22.21 -1.43
N ALA A 191 2.70 -22.02 -0.18
CA ALA A 191 1.39 -21.44 0.10
C ALA A 191 1.29 -19.98 -0.39
N VAL A 192 0.19 -19.69 -1.09
CA VAL A 192 -0.18 -18.34 -1.56
C VAL A 192 -1.55 -18.00 -0.99
N VAL A 193 -1.62 -16.93 -0.21
CA VAL A 193 -2.85 -16.36 0.37
C VAL A 193 -3.64 -15.69 -0.74
N SER A 194 -4.95 -15.94 -0.80
CA SER A 194 -5.86 -15.35 -1.79
C SER A 194 -5.76 -13.83 -1.79
N ARG A 195 -5.67 -13.26 -3.00
CA ARG A 195 -5.49 -11.81 -3.17
C ARG A 195 -6.82 -11.08 -3.15
N THR A 196 -6.85 -9.92 -2.49
CA THR A 196 -7.99 -8.99 -2.51
C THR A 196 -7.53 -7.56 -2.82
N PRO A 197 -8.39 -6.72 -3.41
CA PRO A 197 -8.11 -5.30 -3.64
C PRO A 197 -7.67 -4.58 -2.37
N ALA A 198 -6.66 -3.72 -2.46
CA ALA A 198 -6.22 -2.84 -1.39
C ALA A 198 -5.93 -1.44 -1.92
N LEU A 199 -5.97 -0.44 -1.04
CA LEU A 199 -5.73 0.96 -1.37
C LEU A 199 -6.57 1.43 -2.57
N CYS A 200 -7.89 1.18 -2.49
CA CYS A 200 -8.90 1.64 -3.44
C CYS A 200 -10.15 2.11 -2.71
N GLY A 201 -11.04 2.83 -3.41
CA GLY A 201 -12.28 3.32 -2.82
C GLY A 201 -13.14 2.19 -2.27
N LEU A 202 -13.97 2.55 -1.29
CA LEU A 202 -14.96 1.69 -0.66
C LEU A 202 -16.34 2.06 -1.18
N LYS A 203 -17.10 1.06 -1.62
CA LYS A 203 -18.49 1.23 -2.03
C LYS A 203 -19.42 1.03 -0.85
N CYS A 204 -20.33 1.98 -0.65
CA CYS A 204 -21.17 2.08 0.54
C CYS A 204 -22.66 1.97 0.20
N ARG A 205 -23.47 1.42 1.10
CA ARG A 205 -24.94 1.34 0.94
C ARG A 205 -25.67 2.62 1.30
N ASP A 206 -24.98 3.53 1.97
CA ASP A 206 -25.57 4.70 2.59
C ASP A 206 -25.90 5.78 1.55
N ASN A 207 -27.16 5.83 1.09
CA ASN A 207 -27.60 6.75 0.02
C ASN A 207 -27.32 8.23 0.30
N TRP A 208 -27.22 8.65 1.57
CA TRP A 208 -26.94 10.04 1.93
C TRP A 208 -25.52 10.49 1.53
N LEU A 209 -24.63 9.56 1.21
CA LEU A 209 -23.28 9.87 0.71
C LEU A 209 -23.30 10.40 -0.73
N GLU A 210 -24.32 10.07 -1.53
CA GLU A 210 -24.40 10.46 -2.95
C GLU A 210 -24.40 12.00 -3.09
N ASP A 211 -25.16 12.68 -2.23
CA ASP A 211 -25.25 14.15 -2.18
C ASP A 211 -23.96 14.84 -1.73
N LEU A 212 -22.98 14.06 -1.24
CA LEU A 212 -21.69 14.56 -0.78
C LEU A 212 -20.57 14.35 -1.81
N SER A 213 -20.86 13.69 -2.93
CA SER A 213 -19.87 13.36 -3.95
C SER A 213 -19.01 14.57 -4.36
N GLY A 214 -17.69 14.42 -4.30
CA GLY A 214 -16.71 15.45 -4.59
C GLY A 214 -16.26 16.28 -3.38
N ILE A 215 -16.91 16.16 -2.23
CA ILE A 215 -16.47 16.81 -0.99
C ILE A 215 -15.23 16.09 -0.46
N VAL A 216 -14.22 16.89 -0.10
CA VAL A 216 -12.99 16.45 0.55
C VAL A 216 -12.96 16.99 1.98
N LEU A 217 -12.66 16.11 2.94
CA LEU A 217 -12.40 16.44 4.33
C LEU A 217 -10.95 16.10 4.63
N GLU A 218 -10.20 16.99 5.28
CA GLU A 218 -8.75 16.80 5.45
C GLU A 218 -8.36 15.91 6.63
N ASP A 219 -9.08 16.02 7.75
CA ASP A 219 -8.74 15.29 8.97
C ASP A 219 -9.95 14.52 9.51
N VAL A 220 -10.05 13.28 9.07
CA VAL A 220 -11.13 12.36 9.43
C VAL A 220 -10.50 11.06 9.92
N ALA A 221 -11.07 10.49 10.97
CA ALA A 221 -10.71 9.14 11.39
C ALA A 221 -11.75 8.12 10.92
N VAL A 222 -11.28 7.02 10.32
CA VAL A 222 -12.10 5.88 9.90
C VAL A 222 -11.68 4.67 10.73
N GLU A 223 -12.65 4.03 11.39
CA GLU A 223 -12.43 2.90 12.27
C GLU A 223 -13.25 1.69 11.79
N LEU A 224 -12.60 0.56 11.59
CA LEU A 224 -13.25 -0.75 11.48
C LEU A 224 -13.45 -1.36 12.87
N ASP A 225 -12.40 -1.31 13.69
CA ASP A 225 -12.41 -1.67 15.11
C ASP A 225 -11.27 -0.94 15.84
N LYS A 226 -11.20 -1.07 17.17
CA LYS A 226 -10.19 -0.40 18.03
C LYS A 226 -8.72 -0.60 17.61
N LYS A 227 -8.40 -1.67 16.89
CA LYS A 227 -7.03 -1.98 16.42
C LYS A 227 -6.84 -1.63 14.94
N ASN A 228 -7.92 -1.36 14.23
CA ASN A 228 -7.95 -1.12 12.79
C ASN A 228 -8.61 0.23 12.53
N SER A 229 -7.81 1.28 12.63
CA SER A 229 -8.20 2.65 12.30
C SER A 229 -7.17 3.30 11.38
N SER A 230 -7.63 4.29 10.62
CA SER A 230 -6.78 5.21 9.85
C SER A 230 -7.32 6.63 10.03
N ALA A 231 -6.45 7.61 9.76
CA ALA A 231 -6.78 9.02 9.79
C ALA A 231 -6.16 9.74 8.61
N GLY A 232 -6.80 10.83 8.19
CA GLY A 232 -6.34 11.71 7.12
C GLY A 232 -7.49 12.10 6.20
N THR A 233 -7.15 12.48 4.97
CA THR A 233 -8.13 12.98 4.02
C THR A 233 -9.15 11.92 3.63
N LEU A 234 -10.43 12.30 3.61
CA LEU A 234 -11.56 11.50 3.13
C LEU A 234 -12.25 12.21 1.98
N LEU A 235 -12.44 11.50 0.87
CA LEU A 235 -13.17 11.97 -0.31
C LEU A 235 -14.49 11.22 -0.39
N PHE A 236 -15.61 11.93 -0.46
CA PHE A 236 -16.89 11.35 -0.83
C PHE A 236 -16.94 11.17 -2.36
N THR A 237 -17.43 10.01 -2.79
CA THR A 237 -17.57 9.63 -4.20
C THR A 237 -19.01 9.25 -4.49
N GLY A 238 -19.39 9.20 -5.77
CA GLY A 238 -20.75 8.83 -6.15
C GLY A 238 -21.19 7.41 -5.74
N GLU A 239 -20.26 6.51 -5.38
CA GLU A 239 -20.58 5.14 -4.94
C GLU A 239 -20.17 4.85 -3.49
N GLY A 240 -19.62 5.82 -2.74
CA GLY A 240 -19.10 5.61 -1.39
C GLY A 240 -17.96 6.56 -1.01
N ILE A 241 -16.87 6.05 -0.45
CA ILE A 241 -15.77 6.86 0.11
C ILE A 241 -14.39 6.46 -0.44
N SER A 242 -13.48 7.43 -0.48
CA SER A 242 -12.09 7.31 -0.92
C SER A 242 -11.21 8.26 -0.08
N GLY A 243 -9.98 8.50 -0.53
CA GLY A 243 -8.97 9.27 0.22
C GLY A 243 -8.22 8.41 1.25
N PRO A 244 -6.99 8.80 1.63
CA PRO A 244 -6.10 8.00 2.48
C PRO A 244 -6.78 7.30 3.67
N ALA A 245 -7.65 7.98 4.41
CA ALA A 245 -8.34 7.41 5.56
C ALA A 245 -9.22 6.19 5.21
N ALA A 246 -9.93 6.24 4.07
CA ALA A 246 -10.73 5.13 3.57
C ALA A 246 -9.89 4.07 2.83
N LEU A 247 -8.92 4.51 2.01
CA LEU A 247 -8.06 3.63 1.21
C LEU A 247 -7.27 2.66 2.09
N ASP A 248 -6.79 3.11 3.25
CA ASP A 248 -6.04 2.29 4.21
C ASP A 248 -6.91 1.20 4.86
N MET A 249 -8.23 1.36 4.88
CA MET A 249 -9.18 0.37 5.37
C MET A 249 -9.61 -0.64 4.28
N ALA A 250 -9.39 -0.32 3.01
CA ALA A 250 -9.89 -1.10 1.87
C ALA A 250 -9.44 -2.56 1.89
N GLY A 251 -8.15 -2.82 2.15
CA GLY A 251 -7.62 -4.19 2.19
C GLY A 251 -8.26 -5.04 3.29
N ARG A 252 -8.52 -4.45 4.47
CA ARG A 252 -9.18 -5.11 5.60
C ARG A 252 -10.64 -5.40 5.30
N ALA A 253 -11.36 -4.41 4.77
CA ALA A 253 -12.75 -4.57 4.35
C ALA A 253 -12.88 -5.66 3.28
N ALA A 254 -12.00 -5.68 2.27
CA ALA A 254 -12.01 -6.68 1.21
C ALA A 254 -11.78 -8.11 1.75
N LYS A 255 -10.87 -8.30 2.70
CA LYS A 255 -10.65 -9.61 3.35
C LYS A 255 -11.89 -10.11 4.08
N LEU A 256 -12.57 -9.24 4.84
CA LEU A 256 -13.80 -9.58 5.54
C LEU A 256 -14.94 -9.95 4.58
N LEU A 257 -15.13 -9.14 3.52
CA LEU A 257 -16.13 -9.40 2.48
C LEU A 257 -15.89 -10.74 1.77
N ALA A 258 -14.62 -11.07 1.47
CA ALA A 258 -14.25 -12.37 0.89
C ALA A 258 -14.48 -13.54 1.86
N GLY A 259 -14.43 -13.29 3.18
CA GLY A 259 -14.55 -14.28 4.24
C GLY A 259 -15.97 -14.73 4.61
N LYS A 260 -17.01 -14.26 3.90
CA LYS A 260 -18.48 -14.50 4.06
C LYS A 260 -19.28 -13.34 4.68
N CYS A 261 -18.67 -12.20 5.00
CA CYS A 261 -19.44 -11.01 5.37
C CYS A 261 -20.11 -10.42 4.12
N LYS A 262 -21.44 -10.21 4.16
CA LYS A 262 -22.13 -9.48 3.08
C LYS A 262 -21.80 -8.00 3.08
N ASP A 263 -21.69 -7.44 4.27
CA ASP A 263 -21.40 -6.04 4.53
C ASP A 263 -20.37 -5.92 5.67
N VAL A 264 -19.62 -4.82 5.67
CA VAL A 264 -18.63 -4.44 6.68
C VAL A 264 -19.02 -3.08 7.24
N GLN A 265 -19.08 -2.98 8.57
CA GLN A 265 -19.40 -1.72 9.25
C GLN A 265 -18.13 -0.95 9.56
N LEU A 266 -18.06 0.30 9.11
CA LEU A 266 -17.05 1.27 9.50
C LEU A 266 -17.69 2.37 10.33
N LYS A 267 -16.87 3.09 11.10
CA LYS A 267 -17.24 4.31 11.81
C LYS A 267 -16.39 5.46 11.32
N ILE A 268 -17.02 6.60 11.06
CA ILE A 268 -16.33 7.83 10.69
C ILE A 268 -16.45 8.84 11.84
N ASN A 269 -15.31 9.34 12.30
CA ASN A 269 -15.22 10.53 13.14
C ASN A 269 -14.80 11.70 12.24
N PHE A 270 -15.72 12.64 12.02
CA PHE A 270 -15.51 13.74 11.08
C PHE A 270 -14.62 14.85 11.62
N LEU A 271 -14.48 14.96 12.94
CA LEU A 271 -13.70 15.99 13.63
C LEU A 271 -13.02 15.34 14.85
N PRO A 272 -11.95 14.56 14.63
CA PRO A 272 -11.33 13.72 15.66
C PRO A 272 -10.76 14.51 16.85
N ASP A 273 -10.42 15.78 16.65
CA ASP A 273 -9.95 16.69 17.69
C ASP A 273 -11.06 17.19 18.65
N ILE A 274 -12.34 16.93 18.34
CA ILE A 274 -13.47 17.38 19.15
C ILE A 274 -14.11 16.16 19.84
N SER A 275 -14.00 16.10 21.17
CA SER A 275 -14.58 15.00 21.93
C SER A 275 -16.11 15.06 21.98
N GLN A 276 -16.74 13.95 22.38
CA GLN A 276 -18.20 13.93 22.60
C GLN A 276 -18.64 14.96 23.64
N GLN A 277 -17.82 15.20 24.67
CA GLN A 277 -18.12 16.18 25.71
C GLN A 277 -18.01 17.61 25.14
N ASP A 278 -16.98 17.89 24.34
CA ASP A 278 -16.83 19.20 23.69
C ASP A 278 -18.01 19.50 22.75
N TRP A 279 -18.50 18.50 22.03
CA TRP A 279 -19.72 18.65 21.23
C TRP A 279 -20.97 18.90 22.06
N LEU A 280 -21.11 18.21 23.19
CA LEU A 280 -22.24 18.43 24.11
C LEU A 280 -22.22 19.86 24.65
N ASP A 281 -21.06 20.34 25.07
CA ASP A 281 -20.87 21.69 25.58
C ASP A 281 -21.09 22.75 24.50
N PHE A 282 -20.60 22.50 23.28
CA PHE A 282 -20.90 23.31 22.11
C PHE A 282 -22.42 23.45 21.90
N TRP A 283 -23.17 22.36 21.88
CA TRP A 283 -24.63 22.41 21.67
C TRP A 283 -25.38 23.04 22.86
N ASN A 284 -24.93 22.83 24.09
CA ASN A 284 -25.44 23.52 25.28
C ASN A 284 -25.30 25.05 25.13
N GLN A 285 -24.14 25.51 24.71
CA GLN A 285 -23.88 26.93 24.48
C GLN A 285 -24.70 27.48 23.30
N GLN A 286 -24.74 26.76 22.18
CA GLN A 286 -25.50 27.18 20.99
C GLN A 286 -27.00 27.30 21.26
N ARG A 287 -27.57 26.44 22.13
CA ARG A 287 -28.96 26.55 22.59
C ARG A 287 -29.25 27.90 23.27
N GLN A 288 -28.31 28.41 24.07
CA GLN A 288 -28.46 29.65 24.83
C GLN A 288 -28.28 30.88 23.94
N ILE A 289 -27.24 30.89 23.11
CA ILE A 289 -26.82 32.09 22.36
C ILE A 289 -27.51 32.18 20.98
N ASN A 290 -27.77 31.03 20.35
CA ASN A 290 -28.25 30.93 18.97
C ASN A 290 -29.56 30.11 18.85
N GLY A 291 -30.41 30.10 19.89
CA GLY A 291 -31.60 29.25 19.99
C GLY A 291 -32.54 29.25 18.77
N LYS A 292 -32.65 30.37 18.05
CA LYS A 292 -33.51 30.53 16.85
C LYS A 292 -32.83 30.13 15.52
N ARG A 293 -31.53 29.83 15.51
CA ARG A 293 -30.80 29.46 14.29
C ARG A 293 -30.93 27.96 14.02
N LEU A 294 -31.07 27.60 12.75
CA LEU A 294 -31.04 26.20 12.29
C LEU A 294 -29.72 25.53 12.67
N ILE A 295 -29.77 24.29 13.16
CA ILE A 295 -28.58 23.61 13.67
C ILE A 295 -27.53 23.35 12.58
N TYR A 296 -27.94 23.02 11.34
CA TYR A 296 -26.99 22.76 10.26
C TYR A 296 -26.22 24.03 9.88
N ASN A 297 -26.81 25.22 10.03
CA ASN A 297 -26.13 26.49 9.81
C ASN A 297 -25.06 26.76 10.86
N LEU A 298 -25.28 26.32 12.10
CA LEU A 298 -24.27 26.40 13.16
C LEU A 298 -23.14 25.41 12.92
N LEU A 299 -23.47 24.18 12.52
CA LEU A 299 -22.49 23.14 12.21
C LEU A 299 -21.67 23.44 10.95
N SER A 300 -22.24 24.18 9.99
CA SER A 300 -21.54 24.64 8.77
C SER A 300 -20.34 25.56 9.05
N SER A 301 -20.19 26.06 10.28
CA SER A 301 -18.97 26.77 10.68
C SER A 301 -17.76 25.86 10.90
N LYS A 302 -17.97 24.54 11.01
CA LYS A 302 -16.94 23.53 11.30
C LYS A 302 -16.74 22.52 10.18
N MET A 303 -17.66 22.44 9.22
CA MET A 303 -17.62 21.45 8.13
C MET A 303 -18.45 21.91 6.92
N PRO A 304 -18.29 21.27 5.75
CA PRO A 304 -19.08 21.60 4.56
C PRO A 304 -20.59 21.56 4.82
N THR A 305 -21.33 22.53 4.28
CA THR A 305 -22.78 22.67 4.54
C THR A 305 -23.59 21.44 4.13
N ALA A 306 -23.23 20.77 3.03
CA ALA A 306 -23.92 19.56 2.60
C ALA A 306 -23.76 18.43 3.63
N LEU A 307 -22.55 18.24 4.16
CA LEU A 307 -22.29 17.27 5.24
C LEU A 307 -23.04 17.64 6.51
N ALA A 308 -23.02 18.92 6.91
CA ALA A 308 -23.74 19.40 8.08
C ALA A 308 -25.25 19.07 7.96
N LYS A 309 -25.86 19.33 6.80
CA LYS A 309 -27.26 18.98 6.53
C LYS A 309 -27.48 17.47 6.63
N ALA A 310 -26.67 16.66 5.94
CA ALA A 310 -26.80 15.20 5.96
C ALA A 310 -26.74 14.63 7.39
N LEU A 311 -25.75 15.02 8.18
CA LEU A 311 -25.59 14.54 9.55
C LEU A 311 -26.75 14.97 10.45
N THR A 312 -27.22 16.21 10.33
CA THR A 312 -28.37 16.67 11.12
C THR A 312 -29.66 15.93 10.74
N THR A 313 -29.88 15.63 9.47
CA THR A 313 -31.01 14.82 9.00
C THR A 313 -30.93 13.38 9.53
N LEU A 314 -29.77 12.74 9.44
CA LEU A 314 -29.54 11.39 9.97
C LEU A 314 -29.78 11.30 11.49
N SER A 315 -29.57 12.40 12.20
CA SER A 315 -29.80 12.49 13.65
C SER A 315 -31.25 12.87 14.02
N GLY A 316 -32.16 12.94 13.05
CA GLY A 316 -33.56 13.31 13.25
C GLY A 316 -33.77 14.80 13.54
N ALA A 317 -32.83 15.66 13.14
CA ALA A 317 -32.80 17.08 13.51
C ALA A 317 -32.58 18.03 12.30
N GLY A 318 -32.80 17.57 11.06
CA GLY A 318 -32.43 18.27 9.83
C GLY A 318 -32.94 19.71 9.70
N GLU A 319 -34.15 20.00 10.20
CA GLU A 319 -34.75 21.36 10.17
C GLU A 319 -34.89 21.98 11.57
N CYS A 320 -34.31 21.37 12.59
CA CYS A 320 -34.42 21.89 13.94
C CYS A 320 -33.63 23.20 14.10
N ILE A 321 -34.21 24.16 14.84
CA ILE A 321 -33.44 25.26 15.42
C ILE A 321 -32.73 24.77 16.69
N ALA A 322 -31.66 25.45 17.10
CA ALA A 322 -30.87 25.04 18.26
C ALA A 322 -31.72 24.80 19.52
N ALA A 323 -32.70 25.67 19.81
CA ALA A 323 -33.59 25.53 20.97
C ALA A 323 -34.47 24.26 20.95
N GLN A 324 -34.69 23.66 19.78
CA GLN A 324 -35.49 22.43 19.63
C GLN A 324 -34.64 21.16 19.79
N LEU A 325 -33.31 21.27 19.87
CA LEU A 325 -32.42 20.13 19.98
C LEU A 325 -32.56 19.48 21.36
N ASN A 326 -33.41 18.45 21.46
CA ASN A 326 -33.63 17.69 22.68
C ASN A 326 -32.48 16.72 22.98
N LYS A 327 -32.52 16.05 24.14
CA LYS A 327 -31.46 15.11 24.57
C LYS A 327 -31.22 13.96 23.59
N SER A 328 -32.29 13.39 23.01
CA SER A 328 -32.21 12.29 22.05
C SER A 328 -31.52 12.73 20.75
N MET A 329 -32.00 13.83 20.16
CA MET A 329 -31.42 14.42 18.94
C MET A 329 -29.97 14.84 19.15
N THR A 330 -29.66 15.44 20.31
CA THR A 330 -28.29 15.82 20.67
C THR A 330 -27.38 14.59 20.72
N GLY A 331 -27.80 13.52 21.39
CA GLY A 331 -27.02 12.28 21.49
C GLY A 331 -26.79 11.61 20.13
N ALA A 332 -27.83 11.55 19.29
CA ALA A 332 -27.73 11.03 17.93
C ALA A 332 -26.78 11.87 17.06
N LEU A 333 -26.83 13.19 17.16
CA LEU A 333 -25.94 14.10 16.43
C LEU A 333 -24.49 13.96 16.87
N ILE A 334 -24.23 13.91 18.17
CA ILE A 334 -22.86 13.68 18.69
C ILE A 334 -22.33 12.32 18.25
N THR A 335 -23.18 11.28 18.25
CA THR A 335 -22.80 9.95 17.76
C THR A 335 -22.43 10.00 16.29
N ASN A 336 -23.25 10.63 15.44
CA ASN A 336 -22.95 10.76 14.01
C ASN A 336 -21.78 11.70 13.71
N LEU A 337 -21.44 12.63 14.60
CA LEU A 337 -20.24 13.47 14.45
C LEU A 337 -18.95 12.70 14.77
N THR A 338 -19.01 11.81 15.76
CA THR A 338 -17.81 11.17 16.34
C THR A 338 -17.64 9.70 15.97
N ALA A 339 -18.67 9.04 15.47
CA ALA A 339 -18.69 7.60 15.16
C ALA A 339 -19.82 7.23 14.18
N CYS A 340 -19.98 8.00 13.09
CA CYS A 340 -21.01 7.75 12.08
C CYS A 340 -20.87 6.37 11.47
N PRO A 341 -21.88 5.48 11.57
CA PRO A 341 -21.80 4.17 10.93
C PRO A 341 -21.90 4.32 9.40
N ILE A 342 -21.08 3.56 8.68
CA ILE A 342 -21.09 3.42 7.23
C ILE A 342 -21.03 1.94 6.86
N THR A 343 -21.93 1.50 5.98
CA THR A 343 -22.06 0.12 5.55
C THR A 343 -21.35 -0.09 4.22
N VAL A 344 -20.16 -0.69 4.26
CA VAL A 344 -19.38 -1.05 3.07
C VAL A 344 -19.83 -2.41 2.54
N TYR A 345 -20.16 -2.50 1.25
CA TYR A 345 -20.58 -3.76 0.63
C TYR A 345 -19.60 -4.29 -0.43
N ALA A 346 -18.69 -3.44 -0.91
CA ALA A 346 -17.66 -3.79 -1.88
C ALA A 346 -16.49 -2.80 -1.81
N THR A 347 -15.35 -3.19 -2.37
CA THR A 347 -14.30 -2.25 -2.77
C THR A 347 -14.48 -1.88 -4.24
N GLU A 348 -13.77 -0.85 -4.71
CA GLU A 348 -13.57 -0.67 -6.14
C GLU A 348 -12.81 -1.86 -6.76
N SER A 349 -12.87 -1.94 -8.09
CA SER A 349 -12.25 -3.03 -8.87
C SER A 349 -10.73 -2.91 -8.91
N TRP A 350 -10.07 -3.99 -9.36
CA TRP A 350 -8.62 -4.08 -9.53
C TRP A 350 -8.01 -2.95 -10.39
N ASP A 351 -8.77 -2.41 -11.34
CA ASP A 351 -8.34 -1.29 -12.20
C ASP A 351 -8.12 0.02 -11.42
N LYS A 352 -8.61 0.10 -10.18
CA LYS A 352 -8.44 1.25 -9.28
C LYS A 352 -7.64 0.90 -8.02
N SER A 353 -7.22 -0.36 -7.85
CA SER A 353 -6.49 -0.83 -6.67
C SER A 353 -5.00 -0.57 -6.78
N MET A 354 -4.48 0.35 -5.95
CA MET A 354 -3.04 0.67 -5.93
C MET A 354 -2.18 -0.48 -5.41
N ALA A 355 -2.76 -1.34 -4.58
CA ALA A 355 -2.11 -2.53 -4.04
C ALA A 355 -3.07 -3.73 -4.00
N SER A 356 -2.55 -4.88 -3.61
CA SER A 356 -3.33 -6.04 -3.19
C SER A 356 -2.94 -6.47 -1.78
N THR A 357 -3.89 -7.02 -1.04
CA THR A 357 -3.56 -7.90 0.09
C THR A 357 -3.37 -9.34 -0.41
N GLY A 358 -2.80 -10.22 0.41
CA GLY A 358 -2.49 -11.60 0.02
C GLY A 358 -1.22 -11.71 -0.82
N GLY A 359 -0.95 -12.90 -1.35
CA GLY A 359 0.32 -13.24 -2.01
C GLY A 359 1.06 -14.37 -1.30
N VAL A 360 2.35 -14.54 -1.56
CA VAL A 360 3.14 -15.63 -0.94
C VAL A 360 3.05 -15.53 0.58
N ALA A 361 2.64 -16.61 1.22
CA ALA A 361 2.39 -16.61 2.65
C ALA A 361 3.68 -16.33 3.42
N ARG A 362 3.64 -15.35 4.34
CA ARG A 362 4.79 -14.98 5.18
C ARG A 362 5.34 -16.14 6.01
N THR A 363 4.51 -17.14 6.32
CA THR A 363 4.90 -18.36 7.03
C THR A 363 5.88 -19.21 6.23
N GLU A 364 5.89 -19.11 4.90
CA GLU A 364 6.77 -19.84 3.98
C GLU A 364 8.13 -19.16 3.77
N ILE A 365 8.35 -17.97 4.35
CA ILE A 365 9.51 -17.12 4.06
C ILE A 365 10.30 -16.84 5.34
N ASN A 366 11.63 -16.88 5.25
CA ASN A 366 12.50 -16.38 6.32
C ASN A 366 12.54 -14.85 6.28
N ALA A 367 11.95 -14.20 7.30
CA ALA A 367 11.85 -12.75 7.39
C ALA A 367 13.21 -12.01 7.39
N ASN A 368 14.32 -12.68 7.74
CA ASN A 368 15.64 -12.03 7.78
C ASN A 368 16.39 -12.08 6.44
N THR A 369 15.95 -12.92 5.50
CA THR A 369 16.67 -13.15 4.23
C THR A 369 15.77 -13.07 3.02
N MET A 370 14.44 -13.08 3.19
CA MET A 370 13.44 -13.24 2.14
C MET A 370 13.51 -14.57 1.37
N GLN A 371 14.30 -15.53 1.86
CA GLN A 371 14.45 -16.86 1.30
C GLN A 371 13.21 -17.72 1.58
N SER A 372 12.81 -18.52 0.61
CA SER A 372 11.84 -19.60 0.80
C SER A 372 12.36 -20.58 1.85
N LYS A 373 11.46 -21.00 2.76
CA LYS A 373 11.75 -22.08 3.72
C LYS A 373 11.71 -23.47 3.08
N ARG A 374 11.11 -23.59 1.87
CA ARG A 374 10.97 -24.86 1.15
C ARG A 374 12.06 -25.09 0.12
N ILE A 375 12.40 -24.05 -0.63
CA ILE A 375 13.35 -24.15 -1.76
C ILE A 375 14.52 -23.21 -1.50
N SER A 376 15.70 -23.78 -1.23
CA SER A 376 16.82 -23.03 -0.67
C SER A 376 17.45 -21.99 -1.62
N ASN A 377 17.16 -22.04 -2.91
CA ASN A 377 17.63 -21.06 -3.89
C ASN A 377 16.52 -20.18 -4.47
N LEU A 378 15.35 -20.14 -3.81
CA LEU A 378 14.23 -19.27 -4.17
C LEU A 378 14.05 -18.17 -3.12
N TYR A 379 13.87 -16.94 -3.57
CA TYR A 379 13.63 -15.74 -2.76
C TYR A 379 12.41 -14.99 -3.26
N PHE A 380 11.79 -14.20 -2.39
CA PHE A 380 10.60 -13.40 -2.70
C PHE A 380 10.79 -11.94 -2.30
N ALA A 381 10.14 -11.00 -2.98
CA ALA A 381 10.20 -9.60 -2.58
C ALA A 381 8.96 -8.78 -2.97
N GLY A 382 8.75 -7.68 -2.25
CA GLY A 382 7.70 -6.69 -2.51
C GLY A 382 6.27 -7.20 -2.30
N GLU A 383 5.34 -6.63 -3.06
CA GLU A 383 3.89 -6.92 -3.05
C GLU A 383 3.55 -8.35 -3.52
N PHE A 384 4.55 -9.11 -3.97
CA PHE A 384 4.36 -10.51 -4.28
C PHE A 384 4.12 -11.34 -3.01
N ILE A 385 4.64 -10.88 -1.87
CA ILE A 385 4.44 -11.45 -0.53
C ILE A 385 3.14 -10.90 0.08
N ASP A 386 2.47 -11.67 0.96
CA ASP A 386 1.33 -11.21 1.79
C ASP A 386 1.73 -10.11 2.79
N VAL A 387 2.05 -8.94 2.26
CA VAL A 387 2.37 -7.70 2.98
C VAL A 387 1.78 -6.54 2.19
N ASP A 388 1.00 -5.72 2.89
CA ASP A 388 0.39 -4.51 2.37
C ASP A 388 0.47 -3.41 3.42
N GLY A 389 1.03 -2.26 3.02
CA GLY A 389 1.16 -1.07 3.87
C GLY A 389 0.11 -0.01 3.55
N PRO A 390 -0.01 1.03 4.39
CA PRO A 390 -0.89 2.16 4.13
C PRO A 390 -0.39 3.03 2.96
N CYS A 391 -1.21 4.01 2.57
CA CYS A 391 -0.83 5.09 1.67
C CYS A 391 0.36 5.89 2.24
N GLY A 392 1.20 6.46 1.37
CA GLY A 392 2.29 7.36 1.83
C GLY A 392 3.70 6.79 1.76
N GLY A 393 4.00 6.00 0.73
CA GLY A 393 5.37 5.51 0.44
C GLY A 393 5.76 4.22 1.18
N TYR A 394 4.92 3.69 2.07
CA TYR A 394 5.18 2.46 2.82
C TYR A 394 5.38 1.23 1.93
N ASN A 395 4.53 1.06 0.91
CA ASN A 395 4.60 -0.08 0.00
C ASN A 395 5.84 -0.07 -0.90
N ILE A 396 6.25 1.11 -1.40
CA ILE A 396 7.48 1.24 -2.19
C ILE A 396 8.69 1.02 -1.29
N GLN A 397 8.70 1.59 -0.08
CA GLN A 397 9.77 1.34 0.88
C GLN A 397 9.87 -0.16 1.24
N TRP A 398 8.75 -0.84 1.49
CA TRP A 398 8.73 -2.29 1.69
C TRP A 398 9.31 -3.04 0.50
N ALA A 399 8.91 -2.67 -0.71
CA ALA A 399 9.43 -3.29 -1.93
C ALA A 399 10.95 -3.11 -2.05
N LEU A 400 11.47 -1.91 -1.83
CA LEU A 400 12.90 -1.63 -1.84
C LEU A 400 13.62 -2.40 -0.73
N SER A 401 13.11 -2.39 0.51
CA SER A 401 13.76 -3.06 1.64
C SER A 401 13.79 -4.58 1.51
N SER A 402 12.68 -5.19 1.10
CA SER A 402 12.62 -6.63 0.86
C SER A 402 13.43 -7.03 -0.37
N GLY A 403 13.43 -6.22 -1.42
CA GLY A 403 14.30 -6.40 -2.59
C GLY A 403 15.78 -6.37 -2.21
N TYR A 404 16.17 -5.45 -1.34
CA TYR A 404 17.55 -5.37 -0.83
C TYR A 404 17.96 -6.64 -0.07
N LEU A 405 17.09 -7.17 0.80
CA LEU A 405 17.38 -8.43 1.49
C LEU A 405 17.44 -9.62 0.53
N ALA A 406 16.46 -9.74 -0.38
CA ALA A 406 16.40 -10.84 -1.34
C ALA A 406 17.62 -10.84 -2.28
N GLY A 407 18.02 -9.67 -2.78
CA GLY A 407 19.21 -9.50 -3.63
C GLY A 407 20.52 -9.70 -2.89
N SER A 408 20.52 -9.64 -1.54
CA SER A 408 21.74 -9.87 -0.76
C SER A 408 22.16 -11.34 -0.74
N LEU A 409 21.27 -12.25 -1.17
CA LEU A 409 21.47 -13.72 -1.21
C LEU A 409 22.09 -14.25 0.09
N LYS A 410 22.77 -15.42 0.08
CA LYS A 410 23.44 -15.97 1.28
C LYS A 410 24.62 -15.11 1.78
N SER A 411 24.85 -13.91 1.23
CA SER A 411 25.93 -13.01 1.63
C SER A 411 25.48 -12.06 2.74
N LYS A 412 26.14 -12.13 3.90
CA LYS A 412 25.95 -11.13 4.96
C LYS A 412 26.75 -9.87 4.62
N LYS A 413 26.02 -8.81 4.23
CA LYS A 413 26.43 -7.40 4.03
C LYS A 413 26.97 -7.03 2.64
N LEU A 414 26.32 -6.04 2.03
CA LEU A 414 26.90 -5.17 1.01
C LEU A 414 27.53 -3.94 1.66
N CYS A 415 28.72 -3.56 1.19
CA CYS A 415 29.30 -2.24 1.42
C CYS A 415 28.80 -1.30 0.31
N PHE A 416 27.57 -0.79 0.41
CA PHE A 416 27.20 0.45 -0.32
C PHE A 416 27.73 1.72 0.38
N GLN A 417 28.60 1.54 1.39
CA GLN A 417 29.08 2.59 2.31
C GLN A 417 30.33 3.36 1.85
N SER A 418 30.81 3.15 0.62
CA SER A 418 31.85 3.99 0.01
C SER A 418 31.28 4.88 -1.08
#